data_AF-A0A254QIR2-F1
#
_entry.id   AF-A0A254QIR2-F1
#
_cell.length_a   1.000
_cell.length_b   1.000
_cell.length_c   1.000
_cell.angle_alpha   90.00
_cell.angle_beta   90.00
_cell.angle_gamma   90.00
#
_symmetry.space_group_name_H-M   'P 1'
#
loop_
_entity.id
_entity.type
_entity.pdbx_description
1 polymer ?
#
loop_
_entity_poly.entity_id
_entity_poly.type
_entity_poly.pdbx_seq_one_letter_code
_entity_poly.pdbx_strand_id
1 'polypeptide(L)'
;MAQFKKNQKVQWNYLGRAVHGTVEDVFHESVTKTIKGKKITRHGSEEKPAYLVKSEAGNIALKLESELVKQAKSSTKSPRMFSEK
;
A
#
# COMPACT_ATOMS: atom_id res chain seq x y z
N MET A 1 6.16 -9.52 -8.84
CA MET A 1 4.73 -9.90 -9.02
C MET A 1 3.88 -8.91 -8.25
N ALA A 2 2.78 -8.39 -8.83
CA ALA A 2 1.94 -7.44 -8.13
C ALA A 2 1.24 -8.08 -6.91
N GLN A 3 1.63 -7.66 -5.71
CA GLN A 3 1.06 -8.14 -4.45
C GLN A 3 -0.43 -7.76 -4.28
N PHE A 4 -0.84 -6.61 -4.84
CA PHE A 4 -2.21 -6.09 -4.78
C PHE A 4 -2.82 -5.89 -6.16
N LYS A 5 -4.14 -6.06 -6.27
CA LYS A 5 -4.92 -5.90 -7.51
C LYS A 5 -5.63 -4.55 -7.54
N LYS A 6 -5.92 -4.05 -8.75
CA LYS A 6 -6.80 -2.90 -8.97
C LYS A 6 -8.19 -3.17 -8.35
N ASN A 7 -8.79 -2.15 -7.75
CA ASN A 7 -10.02 -2.24 -6.94
C ASN A 7 -9.92 -3.09 -5.67
N GLN A 8 -8.72 -3.42 -5.19
CA GLN A 8 -8.56 -4.14 -3.93
C GLN A 8 -8.57 -3.17 -2.74
N LYS A 9 -9.26 -3.55 -1.65
CA LYS A 9 -9.21 -2.84 -0.37
C LYS A 9 -7.88 -3.09 0.33
N VAL A 10 -7.22 -2.00 0.70
CA VAL A 10 -5.90 -1.99 1.34
C VAL A 10 -5.88 -1.00 2.48
N GLN A 11 -4.94 -1.23 3.39
CA GLN A 11 -4.69 -0.38 4.54
C GLN A 11 -3.21 0.02 4.54
N TRP A 12 -2.92 1.24 4.93
CA TRP A 12 -1.55 1.69 5.16
C TRP A 12 -1.46 2.54 6.42
N ASN A 13 -0.27 2.64 6.99
CA ASN A 13 -0.02 3.56 8.09
C ASN A 13 0.45 4.92 7.53
N TYR A 14 -0.17 6.00 8.01
CA TYR A 14 0.20 7.36 7.67
C TYR A 14 0.16 8.23 8.94
N LEU A 15 1.31 8.80 9.32
CA LEU A 15 1.44 9.60 10.55
C LEU A 15 0.99 8.84 11.83
N GLY A 16 1.23 7.52 11.89
CA GLY A 16 0.81 6.69 13.01
C GLY A 16 -0.69 6.34 13.02
N ARG A 17 -1.45 6.74 12.00
CA ARG A 17 -2.86 6.37 11.82
C ARG A 17 -3.03 5.36 10.71
N ALA A 18 -3.84 4.34 10.96
CA ALA A 18 -4.30 3.42 9.94
C ALA A 18 -5.28 4.15 9.00
N VAL A 19 -4.95 4.17 7.71
CA VAL A 19 -5.81 4.72 6.66
C VAL A 19 -6.26 3.57 5.77
N HIS A 20 -7.56 3.54 5.49
CA HIS A 20 -8.17 2.59 4.58
C HIS A 20 -8.40 3.23 3.22
N GLY A 21 -8.31 2.41 2.18
CA GLY A 21 -8.61 2.83 0.83
C GLY A 21 -8.60 1.67 -0.16
N THR A 22 -8.65 2.04 -1.43
CA THR A 22 -8.76 1.12 -2.55
C THR A 22 -7.62 1.38 -3.53
N VAL A 23 -7.03 0.33 -4.08
CA VAL A 23 -6.02 0.45 -5.14
C VAL A 23 -6.69 0.92 -6.43
N GLU A 24 -6.30 2.10 -6.93
CA GLU A 24 -6.74 2.59 -8.23
C GLU A 24 -5.84 2.07 -9.36
N ASP A 25 -4.52 2.09 -9.17
CA ASP A 25 -3.56 1.66 -10.19
C ASP A 25 -2.27 1.09 -9.61
N VAL A 26 -1.57 0.28 -10.41
CA VAL A 26 -0.31 -0.39 -10.08
C VAL A 26 0.74 0.01 -11.11
N PHE A 27 1.89 0.48 -10.63
CA PHE A 27 3.01 0.93 -11.43
C PHE A 27 4.22 0.05 -11.13
N HIS A 28 4.75 -0.62 -12.14
CA HIS A 28 5.95 -1.45 -12.04
C HIS A 28 7.24 -0.67 -12.36
N GLU A 29 7.15 0.67 -12.42
CA GLU A 29 8.21 1.58 -12.81
C GLU A 29 8.24 2.83 -11.93
N SER A 30 9.28 3.64 -12.09
CA SER A 30 9.41 4.90 -11.37
C SER A 30 8.33 5.88 -11.82
N VAL A 31 7.42 6.21 -10.92
CA VAL A 31 6.27 7.08 -11.21
C VAL A 31 6.33 8.35 -10.38
N THR A 32 6.04 9.48 -11.03
CA THR A 32 5.87 10.77 -10.37
C THR A 32 4.43 11.24 -10.54
N LYS A 33 3.72 11.44 -9.43
CA LYS A 33 2.32 11.91 -9.41
C LYS A 33 2.20 13.18 -8.60
N THR A 34 1.40 14.11 -9.10
CA THR A 34 1.02 15.31 -8.35
C THR A 34 -0.17 14.97 -7.46
N ILE A 35 0.04 14.97 -6.14
CA ILE A 35 -0.97 14.67 -5.13
C ILE A 35 -1.14 15.90 -4.25
N LYS A 36 -2.35 16.47 -4.24
CA LYS A 36 -2.70 17.68 -3.47
C LYS A 36 -1.70 18.85 -3.68
N GLY A 37 -1.29 19.06 -4.93
CA GLY A 37 -0.33 20.10 -5.31
C GLY A 37 1.14 19.77 -5.06
N LYS A 38 1.47 18.60 -4.49
CA LYS A 38 2.86 18.15 -4.26
C LYS A 38 3.24 17.05 -5.24
N LYS A 39 4.42 17.15 -5.85
CA LYS A 39 4.99 16.06 -6.65
C LYS A 39 5.53 14.98 -5.70
N ILE A 40 4.96 13.78 -5.80
CA ILE A 40 5.42 12.60 -5.07
C ILE A 40 6.00 11.64 -6.10
N THR A 41 7.27 11.32 -5.94
CA THR A 41 7.98 10.34 -6.77
C THR A 41 8.18 9.07 -5.97
N ARG A 42 7.80 7.92 -6.55
CA ARG A 42 8.14 6.60 -6.02
C ARG A 42 8.82 5.78 -7.09
N HIS A 43 9.92 5.16 -6.69
CA HIS A 43 10.69 4.24 -7.53
C HIS A 43 10.05 2.86 -7.49
N GLY A 44 8.95 2.70 -8.23
CA GLY A 44 8.36 1.39 -8.49
C GLY A 44 9.30 0.55 -9.36
N SER A 45 9.28 -0.76 -9.16
CA SER A 45 10.03 -1.74 -9.95
C SER A 45 9.23 -3.05 -10.05
N GLU A 46 9.61 -3.98 -10.92
CA GLU A 46 8.91 -5.27 -11.06
C GLU A 46 8.90 -6.11 -9.76
N GLU A 47 9.96 -5.97 -8.95
CA GLU A 47 10.07 -6.59 -7.64
C GLU A 47 9.32 -5.82 -6.54
N LYS A 48 9.23 -4.49 -6.67
CA LYS A 48 8.62 -3.59 -5.67
C LYS A 48 7.73 -2.56 -6.37
N PRO A 49 6.54 -2.97 -6.84
CA PRO A 49 5.63 -2.05 -7.51
C PRO A 49 5.17 -0.91 -6.60
N ALA A 50 4.92 0.23 -7.22
CA ALA A 50 4.26 1.37 -6.61
C ALA A 50 2.75 1.29 -6.85
N TYR A 51 1.98 1.63 -5.84
CA TYR A 51 0.53 1.53 -5.84
C TYR A 51 -0.08 2.89 -5.61
N LEU A 52 -0.99 3.27 -6.49
CA LEU A 52 -1.83 4.44 -6.31
C LEU A 52 -3.08 3.99 -5.58
N VAL A 53 -3.22 4.43 -4.34
CA VAL A 53 -4.35 4.09 -3.48
C VAL A 53 -5.20 5.32 -3.23
N LYS A 54 -6.52 5.15 -3.25
CA LYS A 54 -7.47 6.21 -2.97
C LYS A 54 -8.22 5.88 -1.69
N SER A 55 -8.09 6.76 -0.71
CA SER A 55 -8.83 6.70 0.54
C SER A 55 -10.33 6.94 0.33
N GLU A 56 -11.14 6.51 1.30
CA GLU A 56 -12.60 6.72 1.28
C GLU A 56 -12.99 8.20 1.29
N ALA A 57 -12.12 9.07 1.82
CA ALA A 57 -12.26 10.52 1.77
C ALA A 57 -11.93 11.13 0.40
N GLY A 58 -11.63 10.33 -0.63
CA GLY A 58 -11.25 10.79 -1.96
C GLY A 58 -9.81 11.26 -2.10
N ASN A 59 -8.98 11.14 -1.05
CA ASN A 59 -7.57 11.49 -1.12
C ASN A 59 -6.79 10.36 -1.76
N ILE A 60 -5.91 10.70 -2.70
CA ILE A 60 -5.03 9.77 -3.39
C ILE A 60 -3.68 9.76 -2.68
N ALA A 61 -3.05 8.60 -2.57
CA ALA A 61 -1.72 8.42 -2.00
C ALA A 61 -0.92 7.45 -2.87
N LEU A 62 0.38 7.74 -3.01
CA LEU A 62 1.32 6.87 -3.72
C LEU A 62 2.17 6.13 -2.69
N LYS A 63 1.97 4.83 -2.58
CA LYS A 63 2.63 3.96 -1.60
C LYS A 63 3.35 2.81 -2.30
N LEU A 64 4.45 2.35 -1.71
CA LEU A 64 5.11 1.13 -2.19
C LEU A 64 4.39 -0.09 -1.64
N GLU A 65 4.58 -1.22 -2.32
CA GLU A 65 4.11 -2.54 -1.89
C GLU A 65 4.32 -2.79 -0.39
N SER A 66 5.56 -2.57 0.08
CA SER A 66 5.96 -2.90 1.45
C SER A 66 5.30 -2.02 2.52
N GLU A 67 4.70 -0.88 2.14
CA GLU A 67 3.95 -0.01 3.05
C GLU A 67 2.46 -0.35 3.11
N LEU A 68 1.98 -1.20 2.20
CA LEU A 68 0.58 -1.60 2.11
C LEU A 68 0.34 -2.92 2.82
N VAL A 69 -0.81 -3.00 3.47
CA VAL A 69 -1.30 -4.18 4.17
C VAL A 69 -2.64 -4.55 3.54
N LYS A 70 -2.82 -5.82 3.19
CA LYS A 70 -4.12 -6.33 2.73
C LYS A 70 -5.09 -6.22 3.91
N GLN A 71 -6.25 -5.60 3.72
CA GLN A 71 -7.36 -5.83 4.64
C GLN A 71 -7.88 -7.25 4.41
N ALA A 72 -7.15 -8.24 4.93
CA ALA A 72 -7.75 -9.53 5.18
C ALA A 72 -8.78 -9.32 6.29
N LYS A 73 -10.04 -9.75 6.07
CA LYS A 73 -10.90 -10.09 7.20
C LYS A 73 -10.06 -11.02 8.07
N SER A 74 -9.79 -10.58 9.30
CA SER A 74 -8.94 -11.24 10.31
C SER A 74 -8.99 -12.76 10.23
N SER A 75 -7.98 -13.35 9.60
CA SER A 75 -7.56 -14.72 9.88
C SER A 75 -6.04 -14.78 9.79
N THR A 76 -5.44 -14.93 10.98
CA THR A 76 -4.10 -15.48 11.21
C THR A 76 -2.89 -14.57 10.94
N LYS A 77 -2.36 -14.01 12.04
CA LYS A 77 -0.97 -14.27 12.43
C LYS A 77 -0.91 -14.53 13.94
N SER A 78 -1.03 -15.81 14.29
CA SER A 78 -0.39 -16.32 15.50
C SER A 78 1.09 -15.93 15.44
N PRO A 79 1.68 -15.32 16.49
CA PRO A 79 3.12 -15.30 16.59
C PRO A 79 3.60 -16.75 16.77
N ARG A 80 4.34 -17.23 15.76
CA ARG A 80 5.06 -18.49 15.79
C ARG A 80 6.12 -18.36 16.89
N MET A 81 5.94 -19.14 17.96
CA MET A 81 6.92 -19.60 18.95
C MET A 81 8.29 -18.92 18.91
N PHE A 82 8.57 -18.06 19.89
CA PHE A 82 9.96 -17.84 20.33
C PHE A 82 10.27 -18.94 21.35
N SER A 83 10.82 -20.04 20.86
CA SER A 83 11.47 -21.05 21.68
C SER A 83 12.91 -20.58 21.90
N GLU A 84 13.27 -20.18 23.11
CA GLU A 84 14.66 -20.22 23.54
C GLU A 84 14.72 -20.50 25.06
N LYS A 85 14.92 -21.78 25.35
CA LYS A 85 15.76 -22.42 26.38
C LYS A 85 15.77 -21.89 27.82
#